data_AF-A0A7J2MED7-F1
#
_entry.id   AF-A0A7J2MED7-F1
#
_cell.length_a   1.000
_cell.length_b   1.000
_cell.length_c   1.000
_cell.angle_alpha   90.00
_cell.angle_beta   90.00
_cell.angle_gamma   90.00
#
_symmetry.space_group_name_H-M   'P 1'
#
loop_
_entity.id
_entity.type
_entity.pdbx_description
1 polymer ?
#
loop_
_entity_poly.entity_id
_entity_poly.type
_entity_poly.pdbx_seq_one_letter_code
_entity_poly.pdbx_strand_id
1 'polypeptide(L)'
;NCSFWGNSVGIYLHNSTYNSIHKCHFENYYPLMIEQSCRNNVSYCTFSGPYVHNIEIWHSSNENTVVGCTLNGNGIYLGDAHNNTVVKCTISDAGNGIEIDGNDNIISLCNISHDNIGVFISGSSNKIYLNNFVGNELNAFCYGQNIWNTKEMGNYWDNYHGFDLNKDDIGLLPYHIKTDDLRSLLNFDWKPLMNPLKF
;
A
#
# COMPACT_ATOMS: atom_id res chain seq x y z
N ASN A 1 19.45 -11.27 -7.15
CA ASN A 1 19.98 -10.00 -7.68
C ASN A 1 19.96 -10.07 -9.19
N CYS A 2 18.81 -9.76 -9.77
CA CYS A 2 18.55 -9.80 -11.20
C CYS A 2 17.98 -8.44 -11.64
N SER A 3 18.28 -8.01 -12.86
CA SER A 3 17.72 -6.79 -13.45
C SER A 3 16.93 -7.15 -14.70
N PHE A 4 15.69 -6.64 -14.79
CA PHE A 4 14.80 -6.82 -15.93
C PHE A 4 14.53 -5.43 -16.51
N TRP A 5 14.94 -5.19 -17.75
CA TRP A 5 14.88 -3.86 -18.38
C TRP A 5 14.38 -3.95 -19.82
N GLY A 6 13.50 -3.02 -20.20
CA GLY A 6 13.03 -2.83 -21.58
C GLY A 6 12.08 -3.92 -22.09
N ASN A 7 11.53 -4.75 -21.20
CA ASN A 7 10.57 -5.79 -21.57
C ASN A 7 9.12 -5.27 -21.47
N SER A 8 8.21 -5.91 -22.20
CA SER A 8 6.77 -5.72 -21.96
C SER A 8 6.38 -6.22 -20.58
N VAL A 9 6.91 -7.38 -20.15
CA VAL A 9 6.68 -7.97 -18.84
C VAL A 9 8.03 -8.38 -18.23
N GLY A 10 8.29 -7.98 -16.99
CA GLY A 10 9.52 -8.35 -16.27
C GLY A 10 9.46 -9.79 -15.74
N ILE A 11 8.60 -10.02 -14.75
CA ILE A 11 8.28 -11.37 -14.25
C ILE A 11 6.76 -11.54 -14.22
N TYR A 12 6.30 -12.71 -14.65
CA TYR A 12 4.91 -13.14 -14.51
C TYR A 12 4.85 -14.47 -13.77
N LEU A 13 4.25 -14.44 -12.58
CA LEU A 13 3.89 -15.63 -11.80
C LEU A 13 2.43 -15.97 -12.10
N HIS A 14 2.21 -17.16 -12.65
CA HIS A 14 0.88 -17.64 -13.01
C HIS A 14 0.65 -19.04 -12.44
N ASN A 15 -0.48 -19.25 -11.77
CA ASN A 15 -0.88 -20.51 -11.16
C ASN A 15 0.25 -21.17 -10.34
N SER A 16 0.88 -20.37 -9.46
CA SER A 16 2.12 -20.73 -8.79
C SER A 16 2.11 -20.33 -7.31
N THR A 17 2.89 -21.04 -6.49
CA THR A 17 2.96 -20.77 -5.04
C THR A 17 4.38 -20.89 -4.51
N TYR A 18 4.67 -20.22 -3.40
CA TYR A 18 5.96 -20.28 -2.70
C TYR A 18 7.17 -19.79 -3.51
N ASN A 19 6.95 -18.92 -4.49
CA ASN A 19 8.06 -18.27 -5.21
C ASN A 19 8.65 -17.13 -4.38
N SER A 20 9.94 -16.86 -4.59
CA SER A 20 10.65 -15.75 -3.96
C SER A 20 11.36 -14.90 -5.00
N ILE A 21 10.95 -13.63 -5.10
CA ILE A 21 11.60 -12.59 -5.89
C ILE A 21 12.33 -11.68 -4.92
N HIS A 22 13.66 -11.72 -4.91
CA HIS A 22 14.46 -11.07 -3.88
C HIS A 22 15.58 -10.23 -4.47
N LYS A 23 15.66 -8.96 -4.06
CA LYS A 23 16.68 -8.00 -4.50
C LYS A 23 16.75 -7.92 -6.02
N CYS A 24 15.62 -7.77 -6.68
CA CYS A 24 15.56 -7.58 -8.12
C CYS A 24 15.31 -6.10 -8.47
N HIS A 25 15.70 -5.72 -9.67
CA HIS A 25 15.48 -4.39 -10.23
C HIS A 25 14.64 -4.50 -11.49
N PHE A 26 13.60 -3.68 -11.59
CA PHE A 26 12.64 -3.71 -12.68
C PHE A 26 12.48 -2.33 -13.31
N GLU A 27 12.66 -2.29 -14.63
CA GLU A 27 12.39 -1.15 -15.50
C GLU A 27 11.70 -1.67 -16.78
N ASN A 28 10.45 -2.09 -16.62
CA ASN A 28 9.66 -2.71 -17.68
C ASN A 28 8.29 -2.05 -17.73
N TYR A 29 7.51 -2.32 -18.79
CA TYR A 29 6.14 -1.82 -18.87
C TYR A 29 5.28 -2.48 -17.77
N TYR A 30 5.17 -3.80 -17.72
CA TYR A 30 4.58 -4.53 -16.57
C TYR A 30 5.70 -5.19 -15.76
N PRO A 31 6.22 -4.55 -14.69
CA PRO A 31 7.42 -5.05 -14.03
C PRO A 31 7.21 -6.39 -13.32
N LEU A 32 6.09 -6.55 -12.61
CA LEU A 32 5.77 -7.77 -11.90
C LEU A 32 4.26 -8.02 -11.88
N MET A 33 3.87 -9.18 -12.41
CA MET A 33 2.50 -9.68 -12.40
C MET A 33 2.44 -10.99 -11.61
N ILE A 34 1.48 -11.08 -10.69
CA ILE A 34 1.17 -12.26 -9.87
C ILE A 34 -0.32 -12.54 -10.05
N GLU A 35 -0.64 -13.58 -10.80
CA GLU A 35 -2.01 -13.95 -11.14
C GLU A 35 -2.31 -15.38 -10.72
N GLN A 36 -3.49 -15.61 -10.13
CA GLN A 36 -3.92 -16.93 -9.63
C GLN A 36 -2.82 -17.62 -8.81
N SER A 37 -2.05 -16.83 -8.06
CA SER A 37 -0.81 -17.27 -7.43
C SER A 37 -0.79 -16.84 -5.98
N CYS A 38 -0.50 -17.78 -5.08
CA CYS A 38 -0.62 -17.57 -3.64
C CYS A 38 0.70 -17.80 -2.91
N ARG A 39 0.87 -17.19 -1.73
CA ARG A 39 2.04 -17.44 -0.86
C ARG A 39 3.39 -17.14 -1.52
N ASN A 40 3.44 -16.14 -2.39
CA ASN A 40 4.69 -15.68 -2.99
C ASN A 40 5.27 -14.50 -2.20
N ASN A 41 6.58 -14.35 -2.24
CA ASN A 41 7.30 -13.29 -1.53
C ASN A 41 8.09 -12.42 -2.50
N VAL A 42 7.82 -11.12 -2.48
CA VAL A 42 8.54 -10.08 -3.22
C VAL A 42 9.25 -9.22 -2.19
N SER A 43 10.57 -9.21 -2.21
CA SER A 43 11.34 -8.60 -1.12
C SER A 43 12.54 -7.80 -1.59
N TYR A 44 12.66 -6.58 -1.06
CA TYR A 44 13.80 -5.68 -1.31
C TYR A 44 14.06 -5.41 -2.79
N CYS A 45 12.99 -5.36 -3.59
CA CYS A 45 13.06 -5.07 -5.01
C CYS A 45 12.91 -3.57 -5.27
N THR A 46 13.43 -3.12 -6.41
CA THR A 46 13.31 -1.73 -6.88
C THR A 46 12.56 -1.70 -8.21
N PHE A 47 11.61 -0.78 -8.33
CA PHE A 47 10.74 -0.60 -9.48
C PHE A 47 10.81 0.86 -9.91
N SER A 48 11.33 1.11 -11.11
CA SER A 48 11.56 2.46 -11.65
C SER A 48 11.32 2.49 -13.15
N GLY A 49 11.24 3.69 -13.72
CA GLY A 49 11.21 3.88 -15.17
C GLY A 49 10.09 4.81 -15.63
N PRO A 50 10.10 5.20 -16.92
CA PRO A 50 9.14 6.16 -17.47
C PRO A 50 7.75 5.54 -17.74
N TYR A 51 7.62 4.23 -17.53
CA TYR A 51 6.39 3.49 -17.77
C TYR A 51 5.65 3.31 -16.46
N VAL A 52 4.36 3.66 -16.45
CA VAL A 52 3.53 3.72 -15.25
C VAL A 52 2.73 2.42 -15.15
N HIS A 53 3.24 1.41 -14.41
CA HIS A 53 2.41 0.25 -14.04
C HIS A 53 2.79 -0.31 -12.68
N ASN A 54 1.81 -0.90 -12.03
CA ASN A 54 1.94 -1.34 -10.66
C ASN A 54 2.69 -2.68 -10.55
N ILE A 55 3.06 -3.06 -9.32
CA ILE A 55 3.08 -4.48 -8.98
C ILE A 55 1.62 -4.94 -8.99
N GLU A 56 1.27 -5.89 -9.85
CA GLU A 56 -0.10 -6.39 -9.97
C GLU A 56 -0.22 -7.76 -9.30
N ILE A 57 -1.02 -7.86 -8.25
CA ILE A 57 -1.39 -9.10 -7.57
C ILE A 57 -2.90 -9.27 -7.72
N TRP A 58 -3.34 -10.22 -8.53
CA TRP A 58 -4.73 -10.24 -8.97
C TRP A 58 -5.30 -11.63 -9.28
N HIS A 59 -6.62 -11.71 -9.47
CA HIS A 59 -7.37 -12.93 -9.77
C HIS A 59 -7.13 -14.04 -8.74
N SER A 60 -7.71 -13.88 -7.55
CA SER A 60 -7.59 -14.82 -6.43
C SER A 60 -6.14 -15.09 -5.99
N SER A 61 -5.25 -14.11 -6.16
CA SER A 61 -3.86 -14.17 -5.69
C SER A 61 -3.76 -13.78 -4.22
N ASN A 62 -3.85 -14.78 -3.35
CA ASN A 62 -3.99 -14.58 -1.91
C ASN A 62 -2.70 -14.88 -1.13
N GLU A 63 -2.58 -14.34 0.08
CA GLU A 63 -1.48 -14.66 1.00
C GLU A 63 -0.07 -14.31 0.45
N ASN A 64 0.04 -13.36 -0.49
CA ASN A 64 1.33 -12.88 -0.99
C ASN A 64 1.89 -11.79 -0.08
N THR A 65 3.22 -11.66 -0.06
CA THR A 65 3.93 -10.64 0.71
C THR A 65 4.79 -9.78 -0.19
N VAL A 66 4.66 -8.45 -0.07
CA VAL A 66 5.55 -7.45 -0.65
C VAL A 66 6.23 -6.71 0.51
N VAL A 67 7.55 -6.85 0.63
CA VAL A 67 8.29 -6.31 1.78
C VAL A 67 9.52 -5.53 1.37
N GLY A 68 9.73 -4.36 1.97
CA GLY A 68 10.99 -3.62 1.80
C GLY A 68 11.25 -3.13 0.38
N CYS A 69 10.22 -3.06 -0.47
CA CYS A 69 10.38 -2.67 -1.87
C CYS A 69 10.31 -1.15 -2.04
N THR A 70 11.01 -0.64 -3.06
CA THR A 70 10.97 0.77 -3.45
C THR A 70 10.34 0.88 -4.83
N LEU A 71 9.25 1.63 -4.93
CA LEU A 71 8.51 1.87 -6.15
C LEU A 71 8.46 3.38 -6.39
N ASN A 72 8.95 3.82 -7.55
CA ASN A 72 8.92 5.21 -7.98
C ASN A 72 8.20 5.31 -9.33
N GLY A 73 7.18 6.14 -9.43
CA GLY A 73 6.31 6.22 -10.62
C GLY A 73 5.35 5.04 -10.77
N ASN A 74 5.34 4.12 -9.81
CA ASN A 74 4.64 2.84 -9.85
C ASN A 74 3.96 2.58 -8.51
N GLY A 75 2.73 2.08 -8.53
CA GLY A 75 1.98 1.69 -7.35
C GLY A 75 1.95 0.18 -7.11
N ILE A 76 1.05 -0.25 -6.25
CA ILE A 76 0.72 -1.67 -6.01
C ILE A 76 -0.78 -1.84 -6.22
N TYR A 77 -1.18 -2.82 -7.03
CA TYR A 77 -2.57 -3.18 -7.24
C TYR A 77 -2.86 -4.57 -6.69
N LEU A 78 -3.84 -4.65 -5.79
CA LEU A 78 -4.35 -5.89 -5.21
C LEU A 78 -5.79 -6.12 -5.72
N GLY A 79 -5.97 -6.77 -6.86
CA GLY A 79 -7.26 -6.88 -7.58
C GLY A 79 -7.91 -8.25 -7.50
N ASP A 80 -9.08 -8.39 -6.87
CA ASP A 80 -9.62 -9.70 -6.47
C ASP A 80 -8.57 -10.50 -5.67
N ALA A 81 -7.91 -9.84 -4.71
CA ALA A 81 -6.77 -10.37 -3.98
C ALA A 81 -6.92 -10.14 -2.46
N HIS A 82 -6.86 -11.22 -1.69
CA HIS A 82 -7.17 -11.22 -0.27
C HIS A 82 -6.00 -11.69 0.59
N ASN A 83 -5.99 -11.28 1.87
CA ASN A 83 -4.99 -11.72 2.86
C ASN A 83 -3.53 -11.45 2.44
N ASN A 84 -3.27 -10.45 1.59
CA ASN A 84 -1.92 -10.06 1.20
C ASN A 84 -1.32 -9.07 2.20
N THR A 85 0.01 -9.01 2.26
CA THR A 85 0.74 -8.10 3.14
C THR A 85 1.69 -7.23 2.34
N VAL A 86 1.53 -5.91 2.44
CA VAL A 86 2.50 -4.91 1.96
C VAL A 86 3.10 -4.23 3.17
N VAL A 87 4.43 -4.34 3.35
CA VAL A 87 5.07 -3.86 4.57
C VAL A 87 6.45 -3.26 4.32
N LYS A 88 6.81 -2.18 5.02
CA LYS A 88 8.13 -1.53 4.87
C LYS A 88 8.46 -1.08 3.44
N CYS A 89 7.44 -0.77 2.64
CA CYS A 89 7.66 -0.33 1.26
C CYS A 89 7.73 1.20 1.17
N THR A 90 8.52 1.71 0.23
CA THR A 90 8.50 3.13 -0.15
C THR A 90 7.83 3.22 -1.51
N ILE A 91 6.70 3.91 -1.58
CA ILE A 91 5.91 4.11 -2.80
C ILE A 91 5.81 5.62 -3.03
N SER A 92 6.18 6.06 -4.23
CA SER A 92 6.04 7.46 -4.58
C SER A 92 5.76 7.73 -6.04
N ASP A 93 5.22 8.93 -6.30
CA ASP A 93 4.99 9.50 -7.62
C ASP A 93 4.06 8.67 -8.51
N ALA A 94 3.12 7.93 -7.91
CA ALA A 94 2.15 7.09 -8.59
C ALA A 94 0.79 7.79 -8.76
N GLY A 95 -0.03 7.30 -9.70
CA GLY A 95 -1.44 7.69 -9.76
C GLY A 95 -2.18 7.25 -8.50
N ASN A 96 -2.23 5.94 -8.26
CA ASN A 96 -2.59 5.36 -6.97
C ASN A 96 -1.34 4.72 -6.38
N GLY A 97 -0.91 5.11 -5.18
CA GLY A 97 0.22 4.47 -4.50
C GLY A 97 -0.07 3.01 -4.22
N ILE A 98 -1.19 2.72 -3.55
CA ILE A 98 -1.71 1.36 -3.35
C ILE A 98 -3.21 1.35 -3.64
N GLU A 99 -3.63 0.46 -4.53
CA GLU A 99 -5.02 0.21 -4.87
C GLU A 99 -5.43 -1.20 -4.43
N ILE A 100 -6.52 -1.31 -3.68
CA ILE A 100 -6.99 -2.56 -3.07
C ILE A 100 -8.44 -2.82 -3.46
N ASP A 101 -8.64 -3.75 -4.40
CA ASP A 101 -9.91 -4.39 -4.68
C ASP A 101 -9.93 -5.80 -4.08
N GLY A 102 -9.94 -5.84 -2.74
CA GLY A 102 -9.73 -7.07 -2.00
C GLY A 102 -9.99 -6.90 -0.50
N ASN A 103 -9.94 -8.02 0.22
CA ASN A 103 -10.33 -8.07 1.63
C ASN A 103 -9.19 -8.58 2.49
N ASP A 104 -9.20 -8.19 3.76
CA ASP A 104 -8.29 -8.72 4.79
C ASP A 104 -6.79 -8.52 4.47
N ASN A 105 -6.45 -7.54 3.62
CA ASN A 105 -5.07 -7.19 3.32
C ASN A 105 -4.47 -6.32 4.44
N ILE A 106 -3.15 -6.33 4.59
CA ILE A 106 -2.40 -5.55 5.58
C ILE A 106 -1.41 -4.63 4.88
N ILE A 107 -1.53 -3.33 5.13
CA ILE A 107 -0.59 -2.30 4.69
C ILE A 107 0.00 -1.63 5.93
N SER A 108 1.31 -1.79 6.17
CA SER A 108 1.93 -1.19 7.36
C SER A 108 3.40 -0.84 7.19
N LEU A 109 3.88 0.14 7.97
CA LEU A 109 5.29 0.58 7.95
C LEU A 109 5.73 1.09 6.57
N CYS A 110 4.80 1.50 5.71
CA CYS A 110 5.12 2.05 4.40
C CYS A 110 5.27 3.56 4.44
N ASN A 111 6.11 4.09 3.54
CA ASN A 111 6.15 5.51 3.21
C ASN A 111 5.47 5.71 1.85
N ILE A 112 4.33 6.39 1.82
CA ILE A 112 3.43 6.55 0.66
C ILE A 112 3.33 8.05 0.39
N SER A 113 3.93 8.51 -0.71
CA SER A 113 4.20 9.93 -0.87
C SER A 113 4.16 10.46 -2.30
N HIS A 114 3.67 11.68 -2.47
CA HIS A 114 3.59 12.35 -3.77
C HIS A 114 2.75 11.58 -4.80
N ASP A 115 1.79 10.79 -4.35
CA ASP A 115 0.83 10.10 -5.22
C ASP A 115 -0.42 10.96 -5.46
N ASN A 116 -1.17 10.75 -6.55
CA ASN A 116 -2.48 11.42 -6.68
C ASN A 116 -3.45 10.91 -5.59
N ILE A 117 -3.47 9.59 -5.37
CA ILE A 117 -4.12 8.97 -4.21
C ILE A 117 -3.13 8.04 -3.52
N GLY A 118 -2.84 8.28 -2.24
CA GLY A 118 -1.91 7.42 -1.49
C GLY A 118 -2.42 5.98 -1.38
N VAL A 119 -3.63 5.80 -0.84
CA VAL A 119 -4.31 4.49 -0.78
C VAL A 119 -5.76 4.61 -1.25
N PHE A 120 -6.15 3.78 -2.22
CA PHE A 120 -7.53 3.60 -2.66
C PHE A 120 -8.03 2.19 -2.32
N ILE A 121 -9.20 2.06 -1.71
CA ILE A 121 -9.75 0.76 -1.30
C ILE A 121 -11.19 0.59 -1.77
N SER A 122 -11.49 -0.49 -2.49
CA SER A 122 -12.86 -0.93 -2.85
C SER A 122 -13.33 -2.17 -2.08
N GLY A 123 -12.51 -2.75 -1.20
CA GLY A 123 -12.88 -3.88 -0.34
C GLY A 123 -13.07 -3.55 1.14
N SER A 124 -13.14 -4.58 1.98
CA SER A 124 -13.42 -4.47 3.42
C SER A 124 -12.43 -5.29 4.28
N SER A 125 -12.42 -5.01 5.57
CA SER A 125 -11.57 -5.67 6.57
C SER A 125 -10.07 -5.51 6.34
N ASN A 126 -9.64 -4.59 5.45
CA ASN A 126 -8.23 -4.28 5.27
C ASN A 126 -7.71 -3.50 6.47
N LYS A 127 -6.43 -3.69 6.80
CA LYS A 127 -5.76 -3.07 7.94
C LYS A 127 -4.63 -2.18 7.45
N ILE A 128 -4.75 -0.88 7.69
CA ILE A 128 -3.83 0.14 7.22
C ILE A 128 -3.35 0.93 8.44
N TYR A 129 -2.15 0.67 8.92
CA TYR A 129 -1.66 1.28 10.16
C TYR A 129 -0.14 1.45 10.13
N LEU A 130 0.37 2.39 10.93
CA LEU A 130 1.80 2.69 11.02
C LEU A 130 2.43 3.03 9.66
N ASN A 131 1.71 3.73 8.78
CA ASN A 131 2.25 4.25 7.53
C ASN A 131 2.48 5.77 7.63
N ASN A 132 3.33 6.30 6.75
CA ASN A 132 3.46 7.73 6.51
C ASN A 132 2.76 8.08 5.19
N PHE A 133 1.78 8.98 5.24
CA PHE A 133 1.16 9.58 4.08
C PHE A 133 1.63 11.03 3.94
N VAL A 134 2.42 11.33 2.89
CA VAL A 134 3.14 12.61 2.76
C VAL A 134 3.08 13.17 1.34
N GLY A 135 2.54 14.36 1.17
CA GLY A 135 2.53 15.08 -0.10
C GLY A 135 1.62 14.46 -1.16
N ASN A 136 0.71 13.55 -0.79
CA ASN A 136 -0.27 13.01 -1.72
C ASN A 136 -1.36 14.05 -1.97
N GLU A 137 -1.92 14.11 -3.20
CA GLU A 137 -3.07 14.99 -3.46
C GLU A 137 -4.28 14.57 -2.62
N LEU A 138 -4.48 13.27 -2.46
CA LEU A 138 -5.41 12.67 -1.52
C LEU A 138 -4.75 11.52 -0.76
N ASN A 139 -4.55 11.66 0.55
CA ASN A 139 -3.87 10.63 1.34
C ASN A 139 -4.57 9.25 1.30
N ALA A 140 -5.90 9.22 1.41
CA ALA A 140 -6.65 7.98 1.31
C ALA A 140 -8.11 8.21 0.86
N PHE A 141 -8.64 7.23 0.13
CA PHE A 141 -10.05 7.12 -0.22
C PHE A 141 -10.51 5.66 -0.06
N CYS A 142 -11.66 5.43 0.57
CA CYS A 142 -12.10 4.05 0.80
C CYS A 142 -13.60 3.83 0.68
N TYR A 143 -13.94 2.66 0.15
CA TYR A 143 -15.21 1.98 0.32
C TYR A 143 -15.09 0.85 1.35
N GLY A 144 -16.23 0.29 1.75
CA GLY A 144 -16.26 -0.78 2.72
C GLY A 144 -15.88 -0.31 4.14
N GLN A 145 -15.71 -1.28 5.03
CA GLN A 145 -15.32 -1.04 6.42
C GLN A 145 -13.90 -1.53 6.63
N ASN A 146 -12.96 -0.62 6.86
CA ASN A 146 -11.53 -0.92 7.02
C ASN A 146 -11.01 -0.39 8.37
N ILE A 147 -9.84 -0.87 8.77
CA ILE A 147 -9.23 -0.57 10.06
C ILE A 147 -7.98 0.27 9.81
N TRP A 148 -7.97 1.49 10.34
CA TRP A 148 -6.92 2.48 10.05
C TRP A 148 -5.93 2.70 11.20
N ASN A 149 -6.04 1.90 12.25
CA ASN A 149 -5.13 1.96 13.39
C ASN A 149 -5.08 0.64 14.14
N THR A 150 -3.99 0.43 14.87
CA THR A 150 -3.89 -0.61 15.90
C THR A 150 -4.54 -0.14 17.19
N LYS A 151 -4.48 -0.97 18.25
CA LYS A 151 -4.88 -0.56 19.60
C LYS A 151 -4.01 0.58 20.15
N GLU A 152 -2.77 0.71 19.68
CA GLU A 152 -1.78 1.61 20.29
C GLU A 152 -1.54 2.84 19.41
N MET A 153 -1.47 2.66 18.09
CA MET A 153 -1.02 3.68 17.13
C MET A 153 -1.71 3.54 15.77
N GLY A 154 -1.88 4.66 15.07
CA GLY A 154 -2.43 4.77 13.72
C GLY A 154 -1.38 5.06 12.66
N ASN A 155 -1.75 5.84 11.65
CA ASN A 155 -0.89 6.33 10.59
C ASN A 155 -0.49 7.79 10.85
N TYR A 156 0.59 8.22 10.23
CA TYR A 156 0.92 9.63 10.09
C TYR A 156 0.29 10.19 8.81
N TRP A 157 -0.35 11.36 8.92
CA TRP A 157 -0.95 12.09 7.82
C TRP A 157 -0.39 13.50 7.82
N ASP A 158 0.25 13.91 6.73
CA ASP A 158 0.88 15.24 6.62
C ASP A 158 -0.11 16.41 6.76
N ASN A 159 -1.38 16.19 6.42
CA ASN A 159 -2.48 17.13 6.55
C ASN A 159 -3.26 17.00 7.87
N TYR A 160 -2.82 16.15 8.80
CA TYR A 160 -3.42 16.08 10.13
C TYR A 160 -2.96 17.26 11.00
N HIS A 161 -3.92 18.09 11.38
CA HIS A 161 -3.70 19.31 12.18
C HIS A 161 -4.36 19.23 13.56
N GLY A 162 -4.46 18.02 14.12
CA GLY A 162 -4.96 17.81 15.47
C GLY A 162 -3.99 18.26 16.56
N PHE A 163 -4.31 17.90 17.80
CA PHE A 163 -3.54 18.28 18.98
C PHE A 163 -3.17 17.04 19.79
N ASP A 164 -2.01 17.08 20.43
CA ASP A 164 -1.56 16.07 21.39
C ASP A 164 -1.34 16.74 22.76
N LEU A 165 -2.30 16.55 23.66
CA LEU A 165 -2.33 17.21 24.97
C LEU A 165 -1.52 16.45 26.02
N ASN A 166 -1.44 15.12 25.90
CA ASN A 166 -0.73 14.24 26.82
C ASN A 166 0.72 13.94 26.39
N LYS A 167 1.13 14.41 25.20
CA LYS A 167 2.49 14.30 24.64
C LYS A 167 2.92 12.85 24.45
N ASP A 168 2.02 12.00 23.97
CA ASP A 168 2.32 10.61 23.63
C ASP A 168 2.52 10.36 22.13
N ASP A 169 2.69 11.44 21.34
CA ASP A 169 2.84 11.45 19.89
C ASP A 169 1.59 10.96 19.14
N ILE A 170 0.43 10.86 19.81
CA ILE A 170 -0.85 10.47 19.23
C ILE A 170 -1.83 11.65 19.30
N GLY A 171 -2.47 11.93 18.18
CA GLY A 171 -3.47 12.97 18.08
C GLY A 171 -4.76 12.64 18.84
N LEU A 172 -5.30 13.64 19.53
CA LEU A 172 -6.54 13.54 20.30
C LEU A 172 -7.78 13.36 19.42
N LEU A 173 -7.78 13.94 18.22
CA LEU A 173 -8.90 13.87 17.29
C LEU A 173 -8.68 12.75 16.26
N PRO A 174 -9.69 11.95 15.93
CA PRO A 174 -9.58 10.99 14.84
C PRO A 174 -9.34 11.67 13.49
N TYR A 175 -8.63 10.99 12.59
CA TYR A 175 -8.54 11.39 11.18
C TYR A 175 -9.60 10.63 10.38
N HIS A 176 -10.49 11.35 9.69
CA HIS A 176 -11.55 10.76 8.88
C HIS A 176 -11.02 10.37 7.50
N ILE A 177 -11.38 9.18 7.02
CA ILE A 177 -10.99 8.72 5.69
C ILE A 177 -12.08 9.10 4.68
N LYS A 178 -11.67 9.74 3.60
CA LYS A 178 -12.58 10.25 2.57
C LYS A 178 -13.32 9.08 1.88
N THR A 179 -14.61 9.32 1.64
CA THR A 179 -15.53 8.43 0.92
C THR A 179 -16.69 9.26 0.38
N ASP A 180 -17.37 8.77 -0.66
CA ASP A 180 -18.66 9.27 -1.15
C ASP A 180 -19.83 8.30 -0.90
N ASP A 181 -19.58 7.14 -0.29
CA ASP A 181 -20.59 6.16 0.11
C ASP A 181 -20.95 6.29 1.61
N LEU A 182 -22.24 6.46 1.90
CA LEU A 182 -22.79 6.51 3.25
C LEU A 182 -22.44 5.28 4.09
N ARG A 183 -22.33 4.11 3.45
CA ARG A 183 -22.00 2.84 4.11
C ARG A 183 -20.55 2.76 4.56
N SER A 184 -19.69 3.66 4.09
CA SER A 184 -18.25 3.70 4.37
C SER A 184 -17.86 4.91 5.23
N LEU A 185 -18.82 5.72 5.68
CA LEU A 185 -18.55 6.97 6.42
C LEU A 185 -17.83 6.76 7.76
N LEU A 186 -17.88 5.56 8.33
CA LEU A 186 -17.30 5.26 9.64
C LEU A 186 -15.84 4.80 9.60
N ASN A 187 -15.13 5.07 8.51
CA ASN A 187 -13.69 4.85 8.43
C ASN A 187 -12.94 6.01 9.08
N PHE A 188 -12.29 5.72 10.21
CA PHE A 188 -11.45 6.66 10.93
C PHE A 188 -10.16 5.99 11.37
N ASP A 189 -9.05 6.73 11.27
CA ASP A 189 -7.88 6.47 12.10
C ASP A 189 -8.12 7.14 13.45
N TRP A 190 -8.31 6.32 14.48
CA TRP A 190 -8.59 6.80 15.84
C TRP A 190 -7.34 7.21 16.62
N LYS A 191 -6.15 6.95 16.07
CA LYS A 191 -4.86 7.16 16.73
C LYS A 191 -3.84 7.77 15.78
N PRO A 192 -4.19 8.85 15.05
CA PRO A 192 -3.29 9.45 14.08
C PRO A 192 -2.01 9.92 14.77
N LEU A 193 -0.87 9.69 14.14
CA LEU A 193 0.43 10.08 14.70
C LEU A 193 0.68 11.56 14.48
N MET A 194 1.27 12.22 15.47
CA MET A 194 1.65 13.64 15.39
C MET A 194 2.90 13.86 14.54
N ASN A 195 3.76 12.84 14.45
CA ASN A 195 5.05 12.90 13.77
C ASN A 195 5.20 11.70 12.82
N PRO A 196 5.91 11.86 11.68
CA PRO A 196 6.17 10.77 10.77
C PRO A 196 7.06 9.70 11.44
N LEU A 197 6.79 8.45 11.11
CA LEU A 197 7.62 7.32 11.48
C LEU A 197 8.99 7.41 10.79
N LYS A 198 10.04 7.00 11.49
CA LYS A 198 11.42 6.94 10.95
C LYS A 198 11.74 5.49 10.60
N PHE A 199 12.08 5.23 9.35
CA PHE A 199 12.42 3.90 8.82
C PHE A 199 13.88 3.86 8.35
#